data_AF-V9L4X1-F1
#
_entry.id   AF-V9L4X1-F1
#
_cell.length_a   1.000
_cell.length_b   1.000
_cell.length_c   1.000
_cell.angle_alpha   90.00
_cell.angle_beta   90.00
_cell.angle_gamma   90.00
#
_symmetry.space_group_name_H-M   'P 1'
#
loop_
_entity.id
_entity.type
_entity.pdbx_description
1 polymer ?
#
loop_
_entity_poly.entity_id
_entity_poly.type
_entity_poly.pdbx_seq_one_letter_code
_entity_poly.pdbx_strand_id
1 'polypeptide(L)'
;REREGQRDWGGGVREREQEVQGCVALTLICCFCSDPADDSVCVFKCGVSKDTECSRVGKQSFIITLGFSSILLQFPSQNDFCSFYNILKNNRNHNAERSVFSERTEESSAVQYFQFYGYLSQQQNMMQDYIRTGTYQRAILQNHADFKDKVVLDVGCGSGILSFFAVQAGARKVYAVEASSMAQHAELLVKSNNLGDRILVIPGKVEEVNIPEPVDMIISEPMGYMLFNERMLESYLHAKKWLKPNGNMFPTLGDVHLAPFTDEQLYMEQFTKANFWYQPSFHGVDLSALRGAAVDEYFKQPVVDTFDIRILMAKSVKYTVNFLEAKENDLHR
;
A
#
# COMPACT_ATOMS: atom_id res chain seq x y z
N ARG A 1 28.04 18.14 18.07
CA ARG A 1 28.43 18.97 16.91
C ARG A 1 27.12 19.39 16.26
N GLU A 2 26.60 20.54 16.68
CA GLU A 2 25.38 21.14 16.16
C GLU A 2 25.58 21.46 14.66
N ARG A 3 24.61 21.09 13.82
CA ARG A 3 24.52 21.59 12.45
C ARG A 3 23.40 22.61 12.42
N GLU A 4 23.77 23.89 12.37
CA GLU A 4 22.82 24.98 12.20
C GLU A 4 22.61 25.24 10.69
N GLY A 5 21.35 25.23 10.25
CA GLY A 5 20.96 25.69 8.92
C GLY A 5 19.82 26.70 9.04
N GLN A 6 20.04 27.92 8.57
CA GLN A 6 18.99 28.95 8.43
C GLN A 6 18.62 29.09 6.94
N ARG A 7 17.32 29.15 6.64
CA ARG A 7 16.80 29.52 5.31
C ARG A 7 15.73 30.60 5.47
N ASP A 8 15.76 31.60 4.58
CA ASP A 8 14.87 32.76 4.57
C ASP A 8 13.87 32.59 3.42
N TRP A 9 12.57 32.60 3.72
CA TRP A 9 11.50 32.49 2.72
C TRP A 9 10.85 33.86 2.56
N GLY A 10 11.06 34.50 1.40
CA GLY A 10 10.62 35.87 1.12
C GLY A 10 9.18 36.12 1.57
N GLY A 11 9.01 37.17 2.39
CA GLY A 11 7.80 37.36 3.20
C GLY A 11 7.98 36.97 4.68
N GLY A 12 9.12 37.30 5.30
CA GLY A 12 9.27 37.36 6.76
C GLY A 12 9.23 36.05 7.55
N VAL A 13 9.18 34.86 6.92
CA VAL A 13 9.17 33.59 7.66
C VAL A 13 10.57 32.99 7.70
N ARG A 14 11.11 32.81 8.92
CA ARG A 14 12.40 32.19 9.18
C ARG A 14 12.22 30.89 9.96
N GLU A 15 13.10 29.93 9.74
CA GLU A 15 13.08 28.67 10.48
C GLU A 15 14.37 28.49 11.28
N ARG A 16 14.26 27.80 12.43
CA ARG A 16 15.39 27.33 13.22
C ARG A 16 15.07 25.93 13.75
N GLU A 17 15.81 24.93 13.30
CA GLU A 17 15.77 23.57 13.84
C GLU A 17 16.53 23.55 15.18
N GLN A 18 15.89 23.03 16.23
CA GLN A 18 16.52 22.83 17.54
C GLN A 18 16.12 21.44 18.06
N GLU A 19 17.10 20.54 18.19
CA GLU A 19 16.92 19.25 18.86
C GLU A 19 16.85 19.47 20.38
N VAL A 20 15.68 19.26 20.97
CA VAL A 20 15.52 19.18 22.43
C VAL A 20 14.90 17.82 22.74
N GLN A 21 15.66 16.97 23.43
CA GLN A 21 15.25 15.68 24.03
C GLN A 21 14.06 14.97 23.34
N GLY A 22 14.35 14.27 22.24
CA GLY A 22 13.48 13.22 21.70
C GLY A 22 12.18 13.65 21.00
N CYS A 23 11.83 14.93 21.02
CA CYS A 23 10.72 15.50 20.25
C CYS A 23 11.25 16.49 19.21
N VAL A 24 11.11 16.17 17.92
CA VAL A 24 11.34 17.14 16.85
C VAL A 24 10.17 18.13 16.85
N ALA A 25 10.35 19.25 17.54
CA ALA A 25 9.39 20.36 17.50
C ALA A 25 9.79 21.31 16.36
N LEU A 26 8.97 21.40 15.31
CA LEU A 26 9.19 22.41 14.28
C LEU A 26 8.85 23.78 14.89
N THR A 27 9.85 24.63 15.04
CA THR A 27 9.65 26.00 15.54
C THR A 27 9.40 26.92 14.37
N LEU A 28 8.15 27.33 14.17
CA LEU A 28 7.79 28.35 13.20
C LEU A 28 8.08 29.73 13.77
N ILE A 29 8.89 30.52 13.06
CA ILE A 29 9.13 31.93 13.36
C ILE A 29 8.53 32.74 12.22
N CYS A 30 7.35 33.30 12.44
CA CYS A 30 6.68 34.17 11.48
C CYS A 30 6.91 35.63 11.90
N CYS A 31 7.61 36.42 11.10
CA CYS A 31 7.71 37.87 11.31
C CYS A 31 6.55 38.57 10.60
N PHE A 32 5.76 39.32 11.34
CA PHE A 32 4.71 40.17 10.80
C PHE A 32 5.10 41.64 11.03
N CYS A 33 4.97 42.49 10.00
CA CYS A 33 4.87 43.94 10.21
C CYS A 33 3.42 44.26 10.56
N SER A 34 3.17 44.56 11.82
CA SER A 34 1.91 45.14 12.26
C SER A 34 2.08 46.66 12.21
N ASP A 35 1.53 47.25 11.14
CA ASP A 35 1.44 48.70 10.84
C ASP A 35 2.53 49.26 9.88
N PRO A 36 2.18 49.84 8.71
CA PRO A 36 3.15 50.47 7.79
C PRO A 36 3.84 51.72 8.35
N ALA A 37 3.43 52.20 9.52
CA ALA A 37 3.95 53.41 10.17
C ALA A 37 4.78 53.15 11.44
N ASP A 38 4.94 51.88 11.85
CA ASP A 38 5.75 51.49 12.99
C ASP A 38 6.66 50.30 12.61
N ASP A 39 7.98 50.51 12.66
CA ASP A 39 9.01 49.53 12.27
C ASP A 39 9.17 48.38 13.31
N SER A 40 8.14 48.14 14.14
CA SER A 40 8.16 47.09 15.15
C SER A 40 7.82 45.73 14.51
N VAL A 41 8.85 44.95 14.21
CA VAL A 41 8.71 43.56 13.72
C VAL A 41 8.15 42.69 14.84
N CYS A 42 6.91 42.22 14.67
CA CYS A 42 6.28 41.29 15.60
C CYS A 42 6.66 39.85 15.22
N VAL A 43 7.37 39.14 16.10
CA VAL A 43 7.82 37.76 15.84
C VAL A 43 6.88 36.79 16.53
N PHE A 44 6.06 36.08 15.76
CA PHE A 44 5.24 34.99 16.25
C PHE A 44 6.03 33.68 16.22
N LYS A 45 6.24 33.08 17.39
CA LYS A 45 6.94 31.80 17.54
C LYS A 45 5.96 30.74 18.04
N CYS A 46 5.75 29.67 17.27
CA CYS A 46 4.99 28.51 17.75
C CYS A 46 5.71 27.20 17.44
N GLY A 47 5.57 26.25 18.36
CA GLY A 47 6.01 24.87 18.14
C GLY A 47 4.85 24.06 17.55
N VAL A 48 5.11 23.32 16.47
CA VAL A 48 4.15 22.38 15.89
C VAL A 48 4.62 20.95 16.17
N SER A 49 3.74 20.13 16.72
CA SER A 49 3.95 18.71 17.02
C SER A 49 2.97 17.83 16.25
N LYS A 50 3.08 16.50 16.45
CA LYS A 50 2.13 15.52 15.89
C LYS A 50 0.69 15.78 16.34
N ASP A 51 0.51 16.24 17.57
CA ASP A 51 -0.81 16.45 18.20
C ASP A 51 -1.39 17.84 17.91
N THR A 52 -0.66 18.72 17.22
CA THR A 52 -1.16 20.04 16.86
C THR A 52 -2.26 19.93 15.80
N GLU A 53 -3.45 20.43 16.10
CA GLU A 53 -4.55 20.51 15.14
C GLU A 53 -4.19 21.50 14.04
N CYS A 54 -4.10 21.03 12.80
CA CYS A 54 -3.82 21.88 11.66
C CYS A 54 -4.41 21.31 10.38
N SER A 55 -4.72 22.18 9.43
CA SER A 55 -5.33 21.78 8.16
C SER A 55 -4.96 22.71 7.02
N ARG A 56 -4.94 22.17 5.80
CA ARG A 56 -4.83 22.96 4.59
C ARG A 56 -6.17 23.67 4.33
N VAL A 57 -6.11 24.97 4.05
CA VAL A 57 -7.27 25.78 3.68
C VAL A 57 -7.04 26.36 2.29
N GLY A 58 -7.71 25.81 1.27
CA GLY A 58 -7.54 26.27 -0.10
C GLY A 58 -6.18 25.91 -0.73
N LYS A 59 -5.74 26.70 -1.72
CA LYS A 59 -4.52 26.41 -2.49
C LYS A 59 -3.22 26.99 -1.92
N GLN A 60 -3.32 28.00 -1.07
CA GLN A 60 -2.19 28.80 -0.60
C GLN A 60 -2.30 29.17 0.89
N SER A 61 -3.14 28.49 1.66
CA SER A 61 -3.31 28.78 3.08
C SER A 61 -3.33 27.53 3.95
N PHE A 62 -2.95 27.72 5.21
CA PHE A 62 -2.84 26.66 6.20
C PHE A 62 -3.30 27.18 7.55
N ILE A 63 -4.15 26.44 8.25
CA ILE A 63 -4.61 26.81 9.59
C ILE A 63 -3.93 25.95 10.64
N ILE A 64 -3.50 26.57 11.73
CA ILE A 64 -2.93 25.92 12.91
C ILE A 64 -3.72 26.37 14.13
N THR A 65 -4.23 25.42 14.90
CA THR A 65 -4.99 25.66 16.12
C THR A 65 -4.12 25.31 17.32
N LEU A 66 -3.90 26.30 18.19
CA LEU A 66 -3.08 26.22 19.40
C LEU A 66 -3.98 26.57 20.60
N GLY A 67 -4.53 25.54 21.24
CA GLY A 67 -5.50 25.71 22.33
C GLY A 67 -6.78 26.39 21.83
N PHE A 68 -7.08 27.59 22.35
CA PHE A 68 -8.29 28.34 21.99
C PHE A 68 -8.08 29.33 20.83
N SER A 69 -6.88 29.40 20.26
CA SER A 69 -6.54 30.34 19.19
C SER A 69 -6.24 29.60 17.90
N SER A 70 -6.81 30.04 16.79
CA SER A 70 -6.49 29.52 15.45
C SER A 70 -5.80 30.60 14.63
N ILE A 71 -4.76 30.20 13.90
CA ILE A 71 -3.92 31.08 13.10
C ILE A 71 -3.99 30.60 11.66
N LEU A 72 -4.35 31.49 10.75
CA LEU A 72 -4.33 31.25 9.32
C LEU A 72 -3.03 31.81 8.74
N LEU A 73 -2.18 30.91 8.25
CA LEU A 73 -1.01 31.24 7.44
C LEU A 73 -1.44 31.34 5.99
N GLN A 74 -1.12 32.45 5.34
CA GLN A 74 -1.35 32.66 3.91
C GLN A 74 -0.02 32.89 3.20
N PHE A 75 0.23 32.12 2.14
CA PHE A 75 1.51 32.08 1.45
C PHE A 75 1.46 32.96 0.18
N PRO A 76 2.54 33.69 -0.15
CA PRO A 76 2.58 34.55 -1.34
C PRO A 76 2.45 33.77 -2.65
N SER A 77 3.00 32.56 -2.70
CA SER A 77 2.92 31.68 -3.87
C SER A 77 2.51 30.25 -3.50
N GLN A 78 1.99 29.53 -4.49
CA GLN A 78 1.64 28.11 -4.31
C GLN A 78 2.89 27.24 -4.10
N ASN A 79 4.05 27.66 -4.63
CA ASN A 79 5.32 26.96 -4.44
C ASN A 79 5.81 27.06 -2.99
N ASP A 80 5.65 28.22 -2.36
CA ASP A 80 6.01 28.41 -0.95
C ASP A 80 5.10 27.58 -0.05
N PHE A 81 3.80 27.56 -0.34
CA PHE A 81 2.84 26.69 0.35
C PHE A 81 3.22 25.20 0.22
N CYS A 82 3.50 24.73 -1.00
CA CYS A 82 3.88 23.34 -1.24
C CYS A 82 5.17 22.97 -0.49
N SER A 83 6.16 23.88 -0.47
CA SER A 83 7.43 23.67 0.24
C SER A 83 7.21 23.53 1.74
N PHE A 84 6.46 24.46 2.34
CA PHE A 84 6.07 24.42 3.75
C PHE A 84 5.27 23.16 4.11
N TYR A 85 4.26 22.81 3.29
CA TYR A 85 3.41 21.65 3.53
C TYR A 85 4.21 20.33 3.48
N ASN A 86 5.18 20.23 2.56
CA ASN A 86 6.06 19.06 2.47
C ASN A 86 6.98 18.93 3.69
N ILE A 87 7.51 20.04 4.23
CA ILE A 87 8.32 20.04 5.45
C ILE A 87 7.49 19.57 6.65
N LEU A 88 6.26 20.08 6.80
CA LEU A 88 5.32 19.64 7.83
C LEU A 88 5.01 18.15 7.73
N LYS A 89 4.76 17.65 6.51
CA LYS A 89 4.51 16.23 6.25
C LYS A 89 5.73 15.37 6.60
N ASN A 90 6.91 15.80 6.19
CA ASN A 90 8.16 15.08 6.46
C ASN A 90 8.49 15.05 7.95
N ASN A 91 8.30 16.15 8.68
CA ASN A 91 8.55 16.23 10.12
C ASN A 91 7.55 15.44 10.97
N ARG A 92 6.27 15.36 10.55
CA ARG A 92 5.31 14.43 11.16
C ARG A 92 5.73 12.97 10.99
N ASN A 93 6.44 12.66 9.92
CA ASN A 93 6.91 11.30 9.59
C ASN A 93 8.32 10.97 10.12
N HIS A 94 9.07 11.94 10.67
CA HIS A 94 10.49 11.77 10.99
C HIS A 94 10.81 10.78 12.14
N ASN A 95 9.79 10.34 12.90
CA ASN A 95 9.94 9.35 13.97
C ASN A 95 9.13 8.06 13.76
N ALA A 96 8.61 7.81 12.56
CA ALA A 96 8.19 6.45 12.21
C ALA A 96 9.43 5.72 11.67
N GLU A 97 9.89 4.68 12.35
CA GLU A 97 10.83 3.73 11.72
C GLU A 97 10.25 3.38 10.35
N ARG A 98 10.99 3.65 9.27
CA ARG A 98 10.55 3.30 7.93
C ARG A 98 10.40 1.78 7.88
N SER A 99 9.16 1.32 7.76
CA SER A 99 8.88 -0.10 7.60
C SER A 99 9.42 -0.56 6.25
N VAL A 100 9.77 -1.85 6.14
CA VAL A 100 10.22 -2.47 4.87
C VAL A 100 9.24 -2.18 3.74
N PHE A 101 7.93 -2.18 4.03
CA PHE A 101 6.88 -1.79 3.09
C PHE A 101 7.04 -0.34 2.59
N SER A 102 7.25 0.61 3.50
CA SER A 102 7.38 2.04 3.15
C SER A 102 8.63 2.36 2.34
N GLU A 103 9.68 1.54 2.44
CA GLU A 103 10.91 1.70 1.66
C GLU A 103 10.75 1.22 0.22
N ARG A 104 9.92 0.19 -0.01
CA ARG A 104 9.75 -0.43 -1.33
C ARG A 104 8.55 0.06 -2.14
N THR A 105 7.61 0.75 -1.50
CA THR A 105 6.33 1.17 -2.11
C THR A 105 6.13 2.68 -1.96
N GLU A 106 5.90 3.36 -3.08
CA GLU A 106 5.54 4.77 -3.08
C GLU A 106 4.23 5.02 -2.34
N GLU A 107 4.17 6.10 -1.55
CA GLU A 107 3.03 6.41 -0.69
C GLU A 107 1.71 6.54 -1.47
N SER A 108 1.74 7.19 -2.65
CA SER A 108 0.56 7.33 -3.51
C SER A 108 0.02 5.97 -3.98
N SER A 109 0.92 5.07 -4.36
CA SER A 109 0.57 3.72 -4.82
C SER A 109 0.01 2.89 -3.66
N ALA A 110 0.62 2.96 -2.48
CA ALA A 110 0.13 2.29 -1.27
C ALA A 110 -1.27 2.77 -0.87
N VAL A 111 -1.51 4.09 -0.89
CA VAL A 111 -2.83 4.66 -0.55
C VAL A 111 -3.90 4.18 -1.52
N GLN A 112 -3.63 4.25 -2.84
CA GLN A 112 -4.59 3.78 -3.85
C GLN A 112 -4.88 2.28 -3.71
N TYR A 113 -3.83 1.48 -3.46
CA TYR A 113 -3.94 0.04 -3.22
C TYR A 113 -4.85 -0.29 -2.03
N PHE A 114 -4.58 0.29 -0.84
CA PHE A 114 -5.42 0.00 0.33
C PHE A 114 -6.82 0.59 0.24
N GLN A 115 -7.00 1.71 -0.47
CA GLN A 115 -8.34 2.24 -0.76
C GLN A 115 -9.14 1.29 -1.65
N PHE A 116 -8.51 0.70 -2.67
CA PHE A 116 -9.14 -0.28 -3.54
C PHE A 116 -9.65 -1.49 -2.75
N TYR A 117 -8.81 -2.05 -1.86
CA TYR A 117 -9.19 -3.20 -1.03
C TYR A 117 -10.15 -2.88 0.12
N GLY A 118 -10.31 -1.59 0.46
CA GLY A 118 -11.27 -1.10 1.45
C GLY A 118 -12.73 -1.13 0.98
N TYR A 119 -13.00 -1.36 -0.31
CA TYR A 119 -14.37 -1.45 -0.83
C TYR A 119 -14.96 -2.87 -0.67
N LEU A 120 -16.15 -2.97 -0.09
CA LEU A 120 -16.89 -4.24 0.04
C LEU A 120 -17.17 -4.90 -1.31
N SER A 121 -17.38 -4.11 -2.38
CA SER A 121 -17.58 -4.66 -3.72
C SER A 121 -16.36 -5.42 -4.24
N GLN A 122 -15.14 -4.99 -3.92
CA GLN A 122 -13.92 -5.72 -4.31
C GLN A 122 -13.76 -7.02 -3.51
N GLN A 123 -14.04 -6.97 -2.21
CA GLN A 123 -14.09 -8.18 -1.39
C GLN A 123 -15.14 -9.16 -1.89
N GLN A 124 -16.32 -8.67 -2.28
CA GLN A 124 -17.37 -9.49 -2.87
C GLN A 124 -16.91 -10.14 -4.18
N ASN A 125 -16.27 -9.40 -5.09
CA ASN A 125 -15.74 -9.96 -6.35
C ASN A 125 -14.80 -11.15 -6.07
N MET A 126 -13.92 -11.02 -5.08
CA MET A 126 -13.01 -12.10 -4.68
C MET A 126 -13.72 -13.28 -4.01
N MET A 127 -14.73 -13.03 -3.17
CA MET A 127 -15.49 -14.08 -2.48
C MET A 127 -16.49 -14.81 -3.37
N GLN A 128 -16.97 -14.16 -4.45
CA GLN A 128 -17.87 -14.77 -5.43
C GLN A 128 -17.15 -15.67 -6.42
N ASP A 129 -15.82 -15.55 -6.53
CA ASP A 129 -15.01 -16.58 -7.20
C ASP A 129 -15.03 -17.86 -6.37
N TYR A 130 -15.98 -18.73 -6.71
CA TYR A 130 -16.20 -20.00 -6.04
C TYR A 130 -15.01 -20.95 -6.17
N ILE A 131 -14.27 -20.89 -7.28
CA ILE A 131 -13.08 -21.72 -7.47
C ILE A 131 -12.01 -21.27 -6.48
N ARG A 132 -11.75 -19.97 -6.38
CA ARG A 132 -10.83 -19.39 -5.39
C ARG A 132 -11.27 -19.74 -3.97
N THR A 133 -12.40 -19.22 -3.50
CA THR A 133 -12.82 -19.34 -2.09
C THR A 133 -13.07 -20.79 -1.70
N GLY A 134 -13.70 -21.58 -2.57
CA GLY A 134 -13.97 -22.99 -2.32
C GLY A 134 -12.69 -23.83 -2.26
N THR A 135 -11.67 -23.52 -3.07
CA THR A 135 -10.39 -24.25 -3.01
C THR A 135 -9.65 -23.96 -1.72
N TYR A 136 -9.60 -22.71 -1.27
CA TYR A 136 -9.05 -22.34 0.04
C TYR A 136 -9.76 -23.06 1.18
N GLN A 137 -11.09 -23.02 1.21
CA GLN A 137 -11.87 -23.71 2.25
C GLN A 137 -11.56 -25.21 2.26
N ARG A 138 -11.57 -25.87 1.09
CA ARG A 138 -11.26 -27.30 1.00
C ARG A 138 -9.83 -27.60 1.46
N ALA A 139 -8.84 -26.83 1.02
CA ALA A 139 -7.45 -27.03 1.42
C ALA A 139 -7.27 -26.93 2.95
N ILE A 140 -7.91 -25.95 3.58
CA ILE A 140 -7.86 -25.75 5.03
C ILE A 140 -8.59 -26.88 5.78
N LEU A 141 -9.83 -27.21 5.38
CA LEU A 141 -10.64 -28.22 6.07
C LEU A 141 -10.13 -29.65 5.86
N GLN A 142 -9.61 -29.98 4.68
CA GLN A 142 -9.06 -31.32 4.40
C GLN A 142 -7.74 -31.55 5.13
N ASN A 143 -6.98 -30.48 5.41
CA ASN A 143 -5.76 -30.52 6.22
C ASN A 143 -6.01 -30.04 7.65
N HIS A 144 -7.19 -30.33 8.23
CA HIS A 144 -7.57 -29.83 9.55
C HIS A 144 -6.55 -30.17 10.67
N ALA A 145 -5.75 -31.23 10.52
CA ALA A 145 -4.69 -31.58 11.47
C ALA A 145 -3.61 -30.49 11.59
N ASP A 146 -3.39 -29.71 10.52
CA ASP A 146 -2.46 -28.58 10.49
C ASP A 146 -3.03 -27.32 11.16
N PHE A 147 -4.33 -27.31 11.45
CA PHE A 147 -5.03 -26.18 12.06
C PHE A 147 -5.53 -26.46 13.47
N LYS A 148 -5.93 -27.70 13.77
CA LYS A 148 -6.56 -28.06 15.03
C LYS A 148 -5.64 -27.73 16.21
N ASP A 149 -6.18 -26.94 17.15
CA ASP A 149 -5.49 -26.46 18.34
C ASP A 149 -4.23 -25.61 18.05
N LYS A 150 -4.08 -25.09 16.82
CA LYS A 150 -2.95 -24.27 16.37
C LYS A 150 -3.21 -22.78 16.45
N VAL A 151 -2.13 -22.00 16.44
CA VAL A 151 -2.16 -20.55 16.28
C VAL A 151 -1.88 -20.20 14.82
N VAL A 152 -2.74 -19.39 14.21
CA VAL A 152 -2.71 -19.04 12.79
C VAL A 152 -2.53 -17.54 12.61
N LEU A 153 -1.74 -17.12 11.63
CA LEU A 153 -1.66 -15.74 11.15
C LEU A 153 -2.28 -15.65 9.76
N ASP A 154 -3.30 -14.82 9.59
CA ASP A 154 -3.94 -14.51 8.30
C ASP A 154 -3.44 -13.14 7.82
N VAL A 155 -2.65 -13.14 6.74
CA VAL A 155 -1.94 -11.95 6.22
C VAL A 155 -2.76 -11.31 5.10
N GLY A 156 -3.21 -10.07 5.31
CA GLY A 156 -4.12 -9.38 4.39
C GLY A 156 -5.50 -10.04 4.41
N CYS A 157 -6.08 -10.16 5.61
CA CYS A 157 -7.26 -10.99 5.81
C CYS A 157 -8.52 -10.49 5.08
N GLY A 158 -8.53 -9.23 4.62
CA GLY A 158 -9.67 -8.63 3.93
C GLY A 158 -10.92 -8.70 4.81
N SER A 159 -11.96 -9.40 4.33
CA SER A 159 -13.18 -9.67 5.10
C SER A 159 -12.99 -10.64 6.28
N GLY A 160 -11.84 -11.31 6.38
CA GLY A 160 -11.54 -12.35 7.37
C GLY A 160 -11.96 -13.76 6.94
N ILE A 161 -12.38 -13.97 5.69
CA ILE A 161 -12.96 -15.24 5.23
C ILE A 161 -12.05 -16.46 5.48
N LEU A 162 -10.74 -16.33 5.26
CA LEU A 162 -9.78 -17.40 5.51
C LEU A 162 -9.59 -17.69 7.01
N SER A 163 -9.62 -16.65 7.84
CA SER A 163 -9.64 -16.78 9.31
C SER A 163 -10.85 -17.60 9.79
N PHE A 164 -12.04 -17.41 9.21
CA PHE A 164 -13.21 -18.25 9.52
C PHE A 164 -12.98 -19.71 9.15
N PHE A 165 -12.38 -20.00 8.00
CA PHE A 165 -12.05 -21.37 7.59
C PHE A 165 -11.04 -22.02 8.53
N ALA A 166 -10.01 -21.28 8.99
CA ALA A 166 -9.06 -21.78 9.97
C ALA A 166 -9.75 -22.15 11.30
N VAL A 167 -10.69 -21.31 11.77
CA VAL A 167 -11.51 -21.61 12.96
C VAL A 167 -12.41 -22.83 12.74
N GLN A 168 -13.03 -22.99 11.57
CA GLN A 168 -13.81 -24.17 11.19
C GLN A 168 -12.95 -25.44 11.22
N ALA A 169 -11.68 -25.36 10.81
CA ALA A 169 -10.70 -26.46 10.89
C ALA A 169 -10.17 -26.72 12.32
N GLY A 170 -10.58 -25.92 13.31
CA GLY A 170 -10.24 -26.11 14.71
C GLY A 170 -9.08 -25.25 15.25
N ALA A 171 -8.69 -24.18 14.55
CA ALA A 171 -7.64 -23.26 15.04
C ALA A 171 -7.95 -22.70 16.44
N ARG A 172 -7.00 -22.84 17.37
CA ARG A 172 -7.13 -22.32 18.73
C ARG A 172 -7.26 -20.80 18.73
N LYS A 173 -6.43 -20.14 17.93
CA LYS A 173 -6.36 -18.68 17.80
C LYS A 173 -5.96 -18.29 16.39
N VAL A 174 -6.56 -17.23 15.85
CA VAL A 174 -6.21 -16.62 14.58
C VAL A 174 -5.93 -15.13 14.79
N TYR A 175 -4.77 -14.66 14.33
CA TYR A 175 -4.44 -13.24 14.22
C TYR A 175 -4.69 -12.83 12.77
N ALA A 176 -5.67 -11.96 12.55
CA ALA A 176 -6.09 -11.55 11.21
C ALA A 176 -5.61 -10.12 10.95
N VAL A 177 -4.53 -9.98 10.18
CA VAL A 177 -3.89 -8.69 9.89
C VAL A 177 -4.47 -8.08 8.62
N GLU A 178 -4.94 -6.85 8.69
CA GLU A 178 -5.50 -6.13 7.53
C GLU A 178 -5.15 -4.64 7.59
N ALA A 179 -4.57 -4.12 6.52
CA ALA A 179 -4.04 -2.75 6.47
C ALA A 179 -5.09 -1.72 6.01
N SER A 180 -6.09 -2.12 5.24
CA SER A 180 -7.16 -1.26 4.77
C SER A 180 -8.25 -1.04 5.82
N SER A 181 -9.21 -0.18 5.50
CA SER A 181 -10.42 0.01 6.32
C SER A 181 -11.29 -1.26 6.43
N MET A 182 -11.04 -2.28 5.61
CA MET A 182 -11.76 -3.55 5.65
C MET A 182 -11.61 -4.28 7.00
N ALA A 183 -10.54 -4.01 7.75
CA ALA A 183 -10.35 -4.52 9.11
C ALA A 183 -11.56 -4.25 10.02
N GLN A 184 -12.23 -3.10 9.87
CA GLN A 184 -13.43 -2.76 10.65
C GLN A 184 -14.62 -3.67 10.31
N HIS A 185 -14.76 -4.06 9.04
CA HIS A 185 -15.78 -4.98 8.58
C HIS A 185 -15.47 -6.42 8.99
N ALA A 186 -14.20 -6.83 8.94
CA ALA A 186 -13.77 -8.13 9.47
C ALA A 186 -14.09 -8.25 10.96
N GLU A 187 -13.79 -7.23 11.76
CA GLU A 187 -14.12 -7.17 13.19
C GLU A 187 -15.64 -7.30 13.44
N LEU A 188 -16.45 -6.64 12.61
CA LEU A 188 -17.92 -6.77 12.67
C LEU A 188 -18.38 -8.21 12.36
N LEU A 189 -17.78 -8.86 11.36
CA LEU A 189 -18.08 -10.26 11.02
C LEU A 189 -17.65 -11.20 12.15
N VAL A 190 -16.48 -10.99 12.75
CA VAL A 190 -15.99 -11.80 13.89
C VAL A 190 -16.97 -11.71 15.07
N LYS A 191 -17.42 -10.49 15.40
CA LYS A 191 -18.41 -10.27 16.47
C LYS A 191 -19.75 -10.92 16.18
N SER A 192 -20.30 -10.70 15.00
CA SER A 192 -21.61 -11.26 14.61
C SER A 192 -21.63 -12.79 14.52
N ASN A 193 -20.48 -13.42 14.27
CA ASN A 193 -20.33 -14.88 14.27
C ASN A 193 -19.89 -15.44 15.64
N ASN A 194 -19.80 -14.62 16.69
CA ASN A 194 -19.42 -15.03 18.05
C ASN A 194 -18.04 -15.71 18.13
N LEU A 195 -17.05 -15.17 17.40
CA LEU A 195 -15.69 -15.75 17.32
C LEU A 195 -14.60 -14.83 17.86
N GLY A 196 -14.95 -13.77 18.61
CA GLY A 196 -13.98 -12.79 19.13
C GLY A 196 -12.95 -13.36 20.13
N ASP A 197 -13.25 -14.49 20.75
CA ASP A 197 -12.30 -15.25 21.57
C ASP A 197 -11.23 -15.95 20.72
N ARG A 198 -11.59 -16.40 19.50
CA ARG A 198 -10.73 -17.18 18.60
C ARG A 198 -10.08 -16.37 17.48
N ILE A 199 -10.70 -15.29 16.99
CA ILE A 199 -10.15 -14.44 15.94
C ILE A 199 -9.89 -13.04 16.52
N LEU A 200 -8.66 -12.56 16.42
CA LEU A 200 -8.28 -11.19 16.76
C LEU A 200 -7.91 -10.45 15.48
N VAL A 201 -8.70 -9.45 15.09
CA VAL A 201 -8.37 -8.57 13.97
C VAL A 201 -7.35 -7.52 14.42
N ILE A 202 -6.25 -7.40 13.68
CA ILE A 202 -5.17 -6.46 13.96
C ILE A 202 -5.08 -5.49 12.77
N PRO A 203 -5.59 -4.25 12.90
CA PRO A 203 -5.50 -3.27 11.83
C PRO A 203 -4.05 -2.79 11.67
N GLY A 204 -3.53 -2.84 10.46
CA GLY A 204 -2.19 -2.38 10.11
C GLY A 204 -1.49 -3.26 9.09
N LYS A 205 -0.32 -2.81 8.64
CA LYS A 205 0.53 -3.57 7.73
C LYS A 205 1.29 -4.65 8.48
N VAL A 206 1.46 -5.81 7.86
CA VAL A 206 2.18 -6.95 8.47
C VAL A 206 3.64 -6.63 8.79
N GLU A 207 4.23 -5.62 8.17
CA GLU A 207 5.58 -5.13 8.46
C GLU A 207 5.64 -4.28 9.75
N GLU A 208 4.52 -3.67 10.14
CA GLU A 208 4.41 -2.63 11.18
C GLU A 208 3.72 -3.12 12.46
N VAL A 209 2.88 -4.16 12.37
CA VAL A 209 2.15 -4.72 13.52
C VAL A 209 3.04 -5.64 14.37
N ASN A 210 2.62 -5.90 15.60
CA ASN A 210 3.23 -6.90 16.48
C ASN A 210 2.26 -8.05 16.77
N ILE A 211 2.69 -9.29 16.55
CA ILE A 211 1.92 -10.49 16.90
C ILE A 211 2.35 -10.99 18.29
N PRO A 212 1.42 -11.22 19.24
CA PRO A 212 1.77 -11.52 20.64
C PRO A 212 2.54 -12.83 20.87
N GLU A 213 2.39 -13.82 20.00
CA GLU A 213 3.06 -15.13 20.11
C GLU A 213 3.45 -15.69 18.73
N PRO A 214 4.46 -16.57 18.64
CA PRO A 214 4.78 -17.26 17.39
C PRO A 214 3.62 -18.14 16.91
N VAL A 215 3.44 -18.21 15.58
CA VAL A 215 2.34 -18.94 14.95
C VAL A 215 2.79 -20.28 14.36
N ASP A 216 1.89 -21.26 14.34
CA ASP A 216 2.13 -22.57 13.74
C ASP A 216 1.89 -22.56 12.23
N MET A 217 1.00 -21.68 11.76
CA MET A 217 0.65 -21.58 10.35
C MET A 217 0.42 -20.13 9.92
N ILE A 218 0.93 -19.77 8.75
CA ILE A 218 0.56 -18.52 8.07
C ILE A 218 -0.35 -18.88 6.88
N ILE A 219 -1.48 -18.20 6.78
CA ILE A 219 -2.39 -18.29 5.63
C ILE A 219 -2.49 -16.93 4.95
N SER A 220 -2.64 -16.93 3.63
CA SER A 220 -2.88 -15.70 2.87
C SER A 220 -3.42 -16.03 1.47
N GLU A 221 -3.96 -15.02 0.80
CA GLU A 221 -4.17 -15.00 -0.64
C GLU A 221 -3.36 -13.84 -1.24
N PRO A 222 -2.05 -14.04 -1.50
CA PRO A 222 -1.16 -12.98 -1.97
C PRO A 222 -0.95 -12.98 -3.49
N MET A 223 -1.73 -13.75 -4.26
CA MET A 223 -1.47 -13.97 -5.69
C MET A 223 -2.11 -12.88 -6.55
N GLY A 224 -1.28 -12.06 -7.20
CA GLY A 224 -1.72 -11.14 -8.25
C GLY A 224 -1.71 -11.76 -9.65
N TYR A 225 -1.94 -10.93 -10.67
CA TYR A 225 -1.66 -11.30 -12.06
C TYR A 225 -0.22 -11.81 -12.23
N MET A 226 -0.05 -12.87 -13.03
CA MET A 226 1.23 -13.58 -13.19
C MET A 226 1.88 -13.96 -11.84
N LEU A 227 1.08 -14.26 -10.81
CA LEU A 227 1.47 -14.58 -9.43
C LEU A 227 2.08 -13.40 -8.64
N PHE A 228 2.99 -12.64 -9.25
CA PHE A 228 3.85 -11.67 -8.58
C PHE A 228 3.34 -10.22 -8.57
N ASN A 229 2.34 -9.89 -9.39
CA ASN A 229 1.78 -8.53 -9.40
C ASN A 229 1.32 -8.12 -7.98
N GLU A 230 1.29 -6.82 -7.71
CA GLU A 230 0.94 -6.21 -6.40
C GLU A 230 1.99 -6.40 -5.29
N ARG A 231 3.01 -7.25 -5.50
CA ARG A 231 4.12 -7.46 -4.55
C ARG A 231 3.67 -7.94 -3.16
N MET A 232 2.43 -8.43 -3.02
CA MET A 232 1.89 -8.93 -1.74
C MET A 232 2.62 -10.19 -1.24
N LEU A 233 3.21 -10.96 -2.16
CA LEU A 233 4.07 -12.10 -1.81
C LEU A 233 5.24 -11.70 -0.92
N GLU A 234 5.77 -10.49 -1.05
CA GLU A 234 6.85 -10.05 -0.17
C GLU A 234 6.35 -9.83 1.27
N SER A 235 5.16 -9.25 1.46
CA SER A 235 4.50 -9.16 2.78
C SER A 235 4.19 -10.54 3.37
N TYR A 236 3.81 -11.49 2.51
CA TYR A 236 3.59 -12.89 2.91
C TYR A 236 4.89 -13.56 3.40
N LEU A 237 6.01 -13.36 2.69
CA LEU A 237 7.32 -13.85 3.12
C LEU A 237 7.83 -13.13 4.37
N HIS A 238 7.56 -11.83 4.51
CA HIS A 238 7.91 -11.02 5.69
C HIS A 238 7.28 -11.58 6.97
N ALA A 239 6.03 -12.05 6.87
CA ALA A 239 5.29 -12.60 7.99
C ALA A 239 5.96 -13.85 8.62
N LYS A 240 6.88 -14.53 7.90
CA LYS A 240 7.63 -15.66 8.44
C LYS A 240 8.45 -15.33 9.69
N LYS A 241 8.72 -14.06 9.98
CA LYS A 241 9.35 -13.66 11.26
C LYS A 241 8.56 -14.11 12.50
N TRP A 242 7.26 -14.38 12.36
CA TRP A 242 6.41 -14.95 13.42
C TRP A 242 6.18 -16.45 13.29
N LEU A 243 6.61 -17.09 12.21
CA LEU A 243 6.43 -18.52 12.00
C LEU A 243 7.39 -19.31 12.89
N LYS A 244 6.87 -20.33 13.57
CA LYS A 244 7.71 -21.28 14.32
C LYS A 244 8.66 -22.03 13.36
N PRO A 245 9.81 -22.56 13.83
CA PRO A 245 10.75 -23.29 12.98
C PRO A 245 10.16 -24.49 12.22
N ASN A 246 9.13 -25.14 12.79
CA ASN A 246 8.37 -26.23 12.16
C ASN A 246 6.96 -25.79 11.73
N GLY A 247 6.74 -24.49 11.60
CA GLY A 247 5.49 -23.94 11.12
C GLY A 247 5.35 -24.12 9.61
N ASN A 248 4.12 -24.02 9.13
CA ASN A 248 3.80 -24.20 7.72
C ASN A 248 3.12 -22.96 7.12
N MET A 249 3.01 -22.92 5.80
CA MET A 249 2.48 -21.80 5.03
C MET A 249 1.42 -22.29 4.03
N PHE A 250 0.30 -21.58 3.95
CA PHE A 250 -0.73 -21.80 2.93
C PHE A 250 -1.07 -20.52 2.15
N PRO A 251 -0.74 -20.45 0.85
CA PRO A 251 -0.10 -21.48 0.01
C PRO A 251 1.37 -21.76 0.38
N THR A 252 1.86 -22.97 0.09
CA THR A 252 3.24 -23.38 0.38
C THR A 252 4.19 -23.15 -0.80
N LEU A 253 3.69 -23.39 -2.02
CA LEU A 253 4.42 -23.24 -3.27
C LEU A 253 3.58 -22.40 -4.25
N GLY A 254 4.25 -21.69 -5.15
CA GLY A 254 3.64 -21.05 -6.31
C GLY A 254 4.36 -21.47 -7.58
N ASP A 255 3.61 -21.94 -8.58
CA ASP A 255 4.14 -22.34 -9.88
C ASP A 255 3.69 -21.32 -10.95
N VAL A 256 4.67 -20.69 -11.63
CA VAL A 256 4.42 -19.85 -12.81
C VAL A 256 4.76 -20.65 -14.05
N HIS A 257 3.80 -20.72 -14.97
CA HIS A 257 3.93 -21.41 -16.23
C HIS A 257 4.07 -20.43 -17.39
N LEU A 258 5.03 -20.65 -18.28
CA LEU A 258 5.26 -19.85 -19.47
C LEU A 258 5.30 -20.76 -20.70
N ALA A 259 4.57 -20.38 -21.75
CA ALA A 259 4.57 -21.09 -23.03
C ALA A 259 4.49 -20.07 -24.18
N PRO A 260 5.23 -20.28 -25.29
CA PRO A 260 5.05 -19.47 -26.49
C PRO A 260 3.69 -19.78 -27.12
N PHE A 261 3.05 -18.76 -27.69
CA PHE A 261 1.76 -18.87 -28.37
C PHE A 261 1.78 -18.13 -29.71
N THR A 262 0.86 -18.50 -30.60
CA THR A 262 0.60 -17.78 -31.85
C THR A 262 -0.82 -17.24 -31.85
N ASP A 263 -0.94 -15.91 -31.93
CA ASP A 263 -2.22 -15.22 -32.05
C ASP A 263 -2.03 -13.97 -32.93
N GLU A 264 -2.24 -14.14 -34.23
CA GLU A 264 -2.10 -13.06 -35.21
C GLU A 264 -3.16 -11.98 -35.00
N GLN A 265 -4.37 -12.36 -34.57
CA GLN A 265 -5.47 -11.41 -34.37
C GLN A 265 -5.13 -10.45 -33.22
N LEU A 266 -4.69 -10.98 -32.08
CA LEU A 266 -4.30 -10.16 -30.93
C LEU A 266 -3.11 -9.24 -31.25
N TYR A 267 -2.14 -9.75 -32.00
CA TYR A 267 -0.98 -8.97 -32.47
C TYR A 267 -1.42 -7.80 -33.36
N MET A 268 -2.27 -8.07 -34.36
CA MET A 268 -2.77 -7.06 -35.31
C MET A 268 -3.71 -6.04 -34.65
N GLU A 269 -4.42 -6.42 -33.59
CA GLU A 269 -5.26 -5.49 -32.82
C GLU A 269 -4.42 -4.35 -32.23
N GLN A 270 -3.22 -4.65 -31.71
CA GLN A 270 -2.34 -3.61 -31.13
C GLN A 270 -1.86 -2.62 -32.21
N PHE A 271 -1.50 -3.12 -33.39
CA PHE A 271 -1.20 -2.26 -34.53
C PHE A 271 -2.39 -1.42 -34.98
N THR A 272 -3.59 -2.00 -34.97
CA THR A 272 -4.82 -1.30 -35.36
C THR A 272 -5.10 -0.13 -34.41
N LYS A 273 -4.93 -0.32 -33.09
CA LYS A 273 -5.01 0.76 -32.11
C LYS A 273 -3.94 1.84 -32.34
N ALA A 274 -2.69 1.43 -32.52
CA ALA A 274 -1.59 2.36 -32.78
C ALA A 274 -1.75 3.15 -34.09
N ASN A 275 -2.41 2.58 -35.09
CA ASN A 275 -2.66 3.23 -36.38
C ASN A 275 -3.63 4.41 -36.26
N PHE A 276 -4.33 4.61 -35.14
CA PHE A 276 -5.00 5.87 -34.84
C PHE A 276 -4.04 7.06 -34.99
N TRP A 277 -2.79 6.91 -34.58
CA TRP A 277 -1.78 7.96 -34.67
C TRP A 277 -1.21 8.13 -36.08
N TYR A 278 -1.46 7.20 -37.00
CA TYR A 278 -0.96 7.27 -38.37
C TYR A 278 -1.91 8.05 -39.29
N GLN A 279 -2.28 9.24 -38.84
CA GLN A 279 -3.19 10.14 -39.55
C GLN A 279 -2.47 11.44 -39.90
N PRO A 280 -2.29 11.77 -41.19
CA PRO A 280 -1.60 13.00 -41.60
C PRO A 280 -2.45 14.27 -41.43
N SER A 281 -3.73 14.15 -41.09
CA SER A 281 -4.64 15.30 -40.91
C SER A 281 -5.80 14.99 -39.97
N PHE A 282 -5.49 14.60 -38.73
CA PHE A 282 -6.50 14.48 -37.67
C PHE A 282 -6.92 15.89 -37.23
N HIS A 283 -8.12 16.33 -37.64
CA HIS A 283 -8.59 17.71 -37.46
C HIS A 283 -7.58 18.77 -37.92
N GLY A 284 -6.85 18.51 -39.01
CA GLY A 284 -5.85 19.42 -39.56
C GLY A 284 -4.44 19.28 -38.98
N VAL A 285 -4.19 18.32 -38.08
CA VAL A 285 -2.88 18.06 -37.46
C VAL A 285 -2.34 16.70 -37.90
N ASP A 286 -1.06 16.64 -38.26
CA ASP A 286 -0.36 15.38 -38.53
C ASP A 286 0.08 14.72 -37.22
N LEU A 287 -0.47 13.54 -36.91
CA LEU A 287 -0.15 12.76 -35.71
C LEU A 287 0.94 11.70 -35.94
N SER A 288 1.34 11.47 -37.20
CA SER A 288 2.10 10.29 -37.62
C SER A 288 3.46 10.13 -36.95
N ALA A 289 4.07 11.24 -36.51
CA ALA A 289 5.32 11.24 -35.75
C ALA A 289 5.24 10.47 -34.42
N LEU A 290 4.04 10.32 -33.83
CA LEU A 290 3.82 9.60 -32.57
C LEU A 290 3.48 8.12 -32.74
N ARG A 291 3.29 7.64 -33.98
CA ARG A 291 2.90 6.24 -34.23
C ARG A 291 3.89 5.24 -33.60
N GLY A 292 5.19 5.48 -33.73
CA GLY A 292 6.22 4.60 -33.15
C GLY A 292 6.09 4.49 -31.63
N ALA A 293 5.95 5.63 -30.94
CA ALA A 293 5.75 5.66 -29.49
C ALA A 293 4.44 4.97 -29.06
N ALA A 294 3.37 5.11 -29.84
CA ALA A 294 2.11 4.43 -29.57
C ALA A 294 2.22 2.90 -29.70
N VAL A 295 2.91 2.41 -30.73
CA VAL A 295 3.20 0.97 -30.89
C VAL A 295 3.96 0.47 -29.65
N ASP A 296 5.04 1.16 -29.26
CA ASP A 296 5.83 0.77 -28.09
C ASP A 296 5.01 0.74 -26.80
N GLU A 297 4.06 1.67 -26.61
CA GLU A 297 3.18 1.71 -25.45
C GLU A 297 2.20 0.54 -25.40
N TYR A 298 1.49 0.26 -26.50
CA TYR A 298 0.54 -0.86 -26.56
C TYR A 298 1.23 -2.22 -26.35
N PHE A 299 2.42 -2.41 -26.92
CA PHE A 299 3.18 -3.67 -26.76
C PHE A 299 3.81 -3.85 -25.37
N LYS A 300 3.88 -2.80 -24.54
CA LYS A 300 4.31 -2.89 -23.13
C LYS A 300 3.19 -3.31 -22.18
N GLN A 301 1.93 -3.33 -22.64
CA GLN A 301 0.79 -3.70 -21.82
C GLN A 301 0.59 -5.22 -21.82
N PRO A 302 0.70 -5.90 -20.67
CA PRO A 302 0.31 -7.30 -20.57
C PRO A 302 -1.19 -7.45 -20.86
N VAL A 303 -1.55 -8.40 -21.71
CA VAL A 303 -2.96 -8.71 -22.03
C VAL A 303 -3.45 -9.76 -21.03
N VAL A 304 -4.49 -9.42 -20.27
CA VAL A 304 -5.13 -10.32 -19.30
C VAL A 304 -6.46 -10.81 -19.89
N ASP A 305 -6.44 -12.02 -20.43
CA ASP A 305 -7.62 -12.72 -20.96
C ASP A 305 -7.41 -14.25 -20.87
N THR A 306 -8.43 -15.02 -21.22
CA THR A 306 -8.36 -16.46 -21.47
C THR A 306 -8.23 -16.74 -22.96
N PHE A 307 -7.74 -17.93 -23.31
CA PHE A 307 -7.53 -18.34 -24.70
C PHE A 307 -7.70 -19.86 -24.85
N ASP A 308 -7.90 -20.30 -26.09
CA ASP A 308 -7.94 -21.73 -26.41
C ASP A 308 -6.53 -22.33 -26.36
N ILE A 309 -6.35 -23.43 -25.62
CA ILE A 309 -5.05 -24.08 -25.41
C ILE A 309 -4.32 -24.47 -26.70
N ARG A 310 -5.03 -24.58 -27.84
CA ARG A 310 -4.46 -24.91 -29.16
C ARG A 310 -3.54 -23.84 -29.72
N ILE A 311 -3.59 -22.60 -29.22
CA ILE A 311 -2.67 -21.54 -29.67
C ILE A 311 -1.24 -21.70 -29.11
N LEU A 312 -1.06 -22.56 -28.11
CA LEU A 312 0.25 -22.83 -27.51
C LEU A 312 1.13 -23.63 -28.47
N MET A 313 2.34 -23.13 -28.71
CA MET A 313 3.28 -23.70 -29.68
C MET A 313 4.25 -24.71 -29.08
N ALA A 314 4.32 -24.78 -27.74
CA ALA A 314 5.16 -25.71 -27.01
C ALA A 314 4.56 -26.03 -25.64
N LYS A 315 5.09 -27.07 -24.99
CA LYS A 315 4.80 -27.33 -23.57
C LYS A 315 5.29 -26.17 -22.71
N SER A 316 4.56 -25.85 -21.66
CA SER A 316 4.97 -24.81 -20.72
C SER A 316 6.25 -25.18 -19.99
N VAL A 317 7.12 -24.21 -19.77
CA VAL A 317 8.18 -24.25 -18.76
C VAL A 317 7.58 -23.78 -17.44
N LYS A 318 8.06 -24.37 -16.34
CA LYS A 318 7.58 -24.10 -14.99
C LYS A 318 8.68 -23.47 -14.14
N TYR A 319 8.35 -22.39 -13.44
CA TYR A 319 9.18 -21.79 -12.41
C TYR A 319 8.45 -21.88 -11.07
N THR A 320 9.09 -22.47 -10.07
CA THR A 320 8.49 -22.74 -8.75
C THR A 320 9.13 -21.85 -7.70
N VAL A 321 8.31 -21.15 -6.92
CA VAL A 321 8.72 -20.46 -5.69
C VAL A 321 8.26 -21.27 -4.50
N ASN A 322 9.20 -21.67 -3.64
CA ASN A 322 8.89 -22.30 -2.37
C ASN A 322 8.82 -21.23 -1.27
N PHE A 323 7.61 -20.92 -0.80
CA PHE A 323 7.42 -19.82 0.15
C PHE A 323 8.01 -20.11 1.54
N LEU A 324 8.17 -21.38 1.92
CA LEU A 324 8.85 -21.75 3.16
C LEU A 324 10.34 -21.36 3.12
N GLU A 325 10.98 -21.51 1.96
CA GLU A 325 12.43 -21.29 1.80
C GLU A 325 12.78 -19.89 1.29
N ALA A 326 11.96 -19.33 0.41
CA ALA A 326 12.21 -18.05 -0.25
C ALA A 326 12.28 -16.87 0.73
N LYS A 327 13.14 -15.90 0.43
CA LYS A 327 13.25 -14.63 1.15
C LYS A 327 12.62 -13.51 0.33
N GLU A 328 12.27 -12.40 0.99
CA GLU A 328 11.68 -11.24 0.29
C GLU A 328 12.51 -10.78 -0.91
N ASN A 329 13.84 -10.70 -0.73
CA ASN A 329 14.77 -10.27 -1.77
C ASN A 329 14.83 -11.21 -2.98
N ASP A 330 14.41 -12.47 -2.85
CA ASP A 330 14.39 -13.44 -3.95
C ASP A 330 13.31 -13.08 -4.99
N LEU A 331 12.30 -12.28 -4.61
CA LEU A 331 11.21 -11.86 -5.48
C LEU A 331 11.52 -10.59 -6.30
N HIS A 332 12.67 -9.96 -6.09
CA HIS A 332 13.03 -8.70 -6.75
C HIS A 332 13.63 -8.88 -8.15
N ARG A 333 13.96 -10.11 -8.57
CA ARG A 333 14.72 -10.37 -9.81
C ARG A 333 14.20 -11.54 -10.61
#